data_AF-A0A367R126-F1
#
_entry.id   AF-A0A367R126-F1
#
_cell.length_a   1.000
_cell.length_b   1.000
_cell.length_c   1.000
_cell.angle_alpha   90.00
_cell.angle_beta   90.00
_cell.angle_gamma   90.00
#
_symmetry.space_group_name_H-M   'P 1'
#
loop_
_entity.id
_entity.type
_entity.pdbx_description
1 polymer ?
#
loop_
_entity_poly.entity_id
_entity_poly.type
_entity_poly.pdbx_seq_one_letter_code
_entity_poly.pdbx_strand_id
1 'polypeptide(L)'
;MTDNQNQPRDYDAVLGGQSPPPVDGVVLGGIEGIKRCLSNPVTQVRIAALSEALKYGDAGLDVLIQALQDKSRLVQRFAYRLLKQQAEPQVKQALQTYKPWNLEERLNEYQGYNVTQFANRQVVEFDANTSITEPLNKAYALRYWPYENEDNLPSKFSRLLQESNADKLEALVFGLWEEEAYERNSSGIIEALVDAKQYLTNLKAVFIGDIISDECEISWIQQSDISPILQAYPKLEILQIRGGDGLQFSPPIRHDRLKALIVETGGLSRDTVAQICQMNLRALEHLELWFGSEDYGGNCWIEDIHPILFEEKFPNLTYLGLRNSQFTDEIVSLIVNSPVIDYISVLDLSMGTLSDAGAEELLNCSAINNLDILNISENFLSQAIIEKFSELDVRVLANNQNKEEYDSYIHSRYCSVSE
;
A
#
# COMPACT_ATOMS: atom_id res chain seq x y z
N MET A 1 -21.68 -20.91 -53.69
CA MET A 1 -21.00 -22.05 -53.05
C MET A 1 -20.31 -21.49 -51.83
N THR A 2 -20.85 -21.78 -50.65
CA THR A 2 -20.42 -21.28 -49.35
C THR A 2 -19.37 -22.23 -48.79
N ASP A 3 -18.12 -21.77 -48.73
CA ASP A 3 -17.01 -22.54 -48.14
C ASP A 3 -17.07 -22.47 -46.60
N ASN A 4 -17.27 -23.65 -45.98
CA ASN A 4 -17.20 -23.87 -44.55
C ASN A 4 -15.72 -23.81 -44.09
N GLN A 5 -15.30 -22.70 -43.50
CA GLN A 5 -13.95 -22.53 -42.92
C GLN A 5 -13.81 -22.94 -41.44
N ASN A 6 -14.86 -23.51 -40.82
CA ASN A 6 -14.86 -23.90 -39.40
C ASN A 6 -15.03 -25.42 -39.20
N GLN A 7 -14.19 -26.25 -39.84
CA GLN A 7 -14.11 -27.68 -39.50
C GLN A 7 -12.80 -28.03 -38.79
N PRO A 8 -12.85 -28.87 -37.73
CA PRO A 8 -11.67 -29.24 -36.97
C PRO A 8 -10.71 -30.14 -37.78
N ARG A 9 -9.41 -30.00 -37.57
CA ARG A 9 -8.34 -30.81 -38.18
C ARG A 9 -8.02 -32.06 -37.36
N ASP A 10 -7.25 -32.99 -37.92
CA ASP A 10 -6.91 -34.29 -37.30
C ASP A 10 -6.13 -34.22 -35.97
N TYR A 11 -5.72 -33.02 -35.54
CA TYR A 11 -5.08 -32.73 -34.26
C TYR A 11 -5.94 -31.84 -33.33
N ASP A 12 -7.19 -31.55 -33.70
CA ASP A 12 -8.09 -30.77 -32.86
C ASP A 12 -8.66 -31.65 -31.74
N ALA A 13 -8.33 -31.28 -30.51
CA ALA A 13 -8.80 -31.96 -29.32
C ALA A 13 -10.32 -31.84 -29.15
N VAL A 14 -10.97 -32.98 -28.92
CA VAL A 14 -12.41 -33.06 -28.60
C VAL A 14 -12.65 -32.48 -27.21
N LEU A 15 -13.69 -31.65 -27.07
CA LEU A 15 -14.07 -30.99 -25.82
C LEU A 15 -14.27 -32.00 -24.67
N GLY A 16 -13.33 -32.01 -23.73
CA GLY A 16 -13.51 -32.62 -22.42
C GLY A 16 -14.67 -31.94 -21.67
N GLY A 17 -15.41 -32.73 -20.89
CA GLY A 17 -16.61 -32.32 -20.15
C GLY A 17 -16.38 -31.21 -19.12
N GLN A 18 -17.41 -30.90 -18.32
CA GLN A 18 -17.47 -29.75 -17.39
C GLN A 18 -16.43 -29.74 -16.24
N SER A 19 -15.41 -30.59 -16.27
CA SER A 19 -14.31 -30.55 -15.33
C SER A 19 -13.31 -29.45 -15.74
N PRO A 20 -12.91 -28.56 -14.82
CA PRO A 20 -11.92 -27.55 -15.14
C PRO A 20 -10.60 -28.23 -15.55
N PRO A 21 -9.89 -27.69 -16.57
CA PRO A 21 -8.59 -28.22 -16.93
C PRO A 21 -7.63 -28.14 -15.73
N PRO A 22 -6.66 -29.07 -15.62
CA PRO A 22 -5.58 -28.97 -14.64
C PRO A 22 -4.90 -27.59 -14.72
N VAL A 23 -4.30 -27.13 -13.62
CA VAL A 23 -3.56 -25.85 -13.58
C VAL A 23 -2.46 -25.81 -14.66
N ASP A 24 -1.86 -26.96 -14.98
CA ASP A 24 -0.85 -27.14 -16.04
C ASP A 24 -1.44 -27.71 -17.36
N GLY A 25 -2.76 -27.74 -17.49
CA GLY A 25 -3.45 -28.30 -18.65
C GLY A 25 -3.48 -27.32 -19.83
N VAL A 26 -3.26 -27.82 -21.05
CA VAL A 26 -3.46 -27.05 -22.28
C VAL A 26 -4.89 -26.51 -22.31
N VAL A 27 -5.05 -25.20 -22.54
CA VAL A 27 -6.36 -24.58 -22.75
C VAL A 27 -6.95 -25.10 -24.06
N LEU A 28 -7.79 -26.13 -23.97
CA LEU A 28 -8.47 -26.71 -25.12
C LEU A 28 -9.59 -25.77 -25.61
N GLY A 29 -9.63 -25.50 -26.93
CA GLY A 29 -10.72 -24.76 -27.57
C GLY A 29 -10.40 -23.33 -28.01
N GLY A 30 -9.12 -22.96 -28.18
CA GLY A 30 -8.75 -21.66 -28.75
C GLY A 30 -9.05 -20.48 -27.80
N ILE A 31 -9.30 -19.30 -28.39
CA ILE A 31 -9.64 -18.09 -27.64
C ILE A 31 -10.92 -18.24 -26.79
N GLU A 32 -11.89 -19.04 -27.25
CA GLU A 32 -13.11 -19.34 -26.49
C GLU A 32 -12.82 -20.23 -25.27
N GLY A 33 -11.84 -21.13 -25.38
CA GLY A 33 -11.31 -21.88 -24.25
C GLY A 33 -10.75 -20.95 -23.16
N ILE A 34 -10.00 -19.91 -23.57
CA ILE A 34 -9.44 -18.91 -22.65
C ILE A 34 -10.57 -18.14 -21.94
N LYS A 35 -11.54 -17.60 -22.68
CA LYS A 35 -12.68 -16.86 -22.11
C LYS A 35 -13.46 -17.70 -21.09
N ARG A 36 -13.65 -19.00 -21.36
CA ARG A 36 -14.26 -19.94 -20.42
C ARG A 36 -13.41 -20.11 -19.15
N CYS A 37 -12.10 -20.25 -19.29
CA CYS A 37 -11.19 -20.33 -18.14
C CYS A 37 -11.19 -19.05 -17.29
N LEU A 38 -11.36 -17.87 -17.90
CA LEU A 38 -11.48 -16.60 -17.15
C LEU A 38 -12.75 -16.49 -16.30
N SER A 39 -13.76 -17.31 -16.55
CA SER A 39 -14.94 -17.40 -15.68
C SER A 39 -14.72 -18.34 -14.50
N ASN A 40 -13.55 -19.00 -14.39
CA ASN A 40 -13.28 -19.99 -13.36
C ASN A 40 -13.10 -19.34 -11.97
N PRO A 41 -13.68 -19.92 -10.89
CA PRO A 41 -13.50 -19.40 -9.54
C PRO A 41 -12.04 -19.42 -9.06
N VAL A 42 -11.21 -20.34 -9.57
CA VAL A 42 -9.81 -20.51 -9.17
C VAL A 42 -8.91 -19.51 -9.88
N THR A 43 -8.24 -18.66 -9.10
CA THR A 43 -7.33 -17.61 -9.59
C THR A 43 -6.22 -18.16 -10.49
N GLN A 44 -5.56 -19.25 -10.07
CA GLN A 44 -4.46 -19.84 -10.86
C GLN A 44 -4.90 -20.34 -12.24
N VAL A 45 -6.13 -20.87 -12.35
CA VAL A 45 -6.68 -21.29 -13.65
C VAL A 45 -6.88 -20.08 -14.58
N ARG A 46 -7.30 -18.94 -14.03
CA ARG A 46 -7.44 -17.69 -14.81
C ARG A 46 -6.08 -17.19 -15.28
N ILE A 47 -5.08 -17.16 -14.39
CA ILE A 47 -3.69 -16.76 -14.71
C ILE A 47 -3.10 -17.66 -15.81
N ALA A 48 -3.19 -18.98 -15.64
CA ALA A 48 -2.68 -19.95 -16.62
C ALA A 48 -3.35 -19.80 -18.01
N ALA A 49 -4.60 -19.35 -18.07
CA ALA A 49 -5.26 -19.09 -19.34
C ALA A 49 -4.77 -17.81 -20.04
N LEU A 50 -4.36 -16.80 -19.28
CA LEU A 50 -3.88 -15.53 -19.83
C LEU A 50 -2.51 -15.65 -20.52
N SER A 51 -1.65 -16.58 -20.11
CA SER A 51 -0.33 -16.79 -20.74
C SER A 51 -0.46 -17.21 -22.21
N GLU A 52 -1.58 -17.83 -22.57
CA GLU A 52 -1.88 -18.29 -23.92
C GLU A 52 -2.57 -17.22 -24.78
N ALA A 53 -3.04 -16.12 -24.19
CA ALA A 53 -3.86 -15.12 -24.87
C ALA A 53 -3.11 -14.44 -26.03
N LEU A 54 -1.83 -14.12 -25.85
CA LEU A 54 -1.01 -13.45 -26.88
C LEU A 54 -0.91 -14.27 -28.19
N LYS A 55 -1.16 -15.59 -28.17
CA LYS A 55 -1.16 -16.44 -29.36
C LYS A 55 -2.30 -16.14 -30.33
N TYR A 56 -3.30 -15.36 -29.92
CA TYR A 56 -4.52 -15.09 -30.68
C TYR A 56 -4.63 -13.65 -31.20
N GLY A 57 -3.51 -12.89 -31.25
CA GLY A 57 -3.47 -11.53 -31.80
C GLY A 57 -4.45 -10.58 -31.10
N ASP A 58 -5.14 -9.73 -31.88
CA ASP A 58 -6.09 -8.73 -31.35
C ASP A 58 -7.15 -9.32 -30.41
N ALA A 59 -7.69 -10.50 -30.74
CA ALA A 59 -8.67 -11.17 -29.89
C ALA A 59 -8.08 -11.61 -28.53
N GLY A 60 -6.79 -11.93 -28.51
CA GLY A 60 -6.03 -12.18 -27.29
C GLY A 60 -5.80 -10.92 -26.45
N LEU A 61 -5.47 -9.82 -27.12
CA LEU A 61 -5.31 -8.51 -26.48
C LEU A 61 -6.61 -8.03 -25.84
N ASP A 62 -7.76 -8.21 -26.51
CA ASP A 62 -9.08 -7.90 -25.94
C ASP A 62 -9.36 -8.67 -24.65
N VAL A 63 -8.98 -9.96 -24.64
CA VAL A 63 -9.11 -10.81 -23.45
C VAL A 63 -8.22 -10.34 -22.31
N LEU A 64 -6.98 -9.94 -22.59
CA LEU A 64 -6.07 -9.37 -21.60
C LEU A 64 -6.58 -8.03 -21.06
N ILE A 65 -7.10 -7.15 -21.94
CA ILE A 65 -7.69 -5.88 -21.54
C ILE A 65 -8.91 -6.12 -20.63
N GLN A 66 -9.76 -7.10 -20.96
CA GLN A 66 -10.88 -7.48 -20.10
C GLN A 66 -10.41 -7.98 -18.72
N ALA A 67 -9.30 -8.71 -18.67
CA ALA A 67 -8.74 -9.25 -17.43
C ALA A 67 -8.18 -8.17 -16.48
N LEU A 68 -7.93 -6.94 -16.96
CA LEU A 68 -7.64 -5.79 -16.09
C LEU A 68 -8.80 -5.45 -15.12
N GLN A 69 -10.00 -5.97 -15.37
CA GLN A 69 -11.18 -5.81 -14.52
C GLN A 69 -11.51 -7.07 -13.70
N ASP A 70 -10.60 -8.06 -13.63
CA ASP A 70 -10.82 -9.28 -12.85
C ASP A 70 -10.98 -8.97 -11.36
N LYS A 71 -11.77 -9.77 -10.64
CA LYS A 71 -11.94 -9.62 -9.18
C LYS A 71 -10.67 -9.86 -8.35
N SER A 72 -9.66 -10.51 -8.92
CA SER A 72 -8.39 -10.82 -8.26
C SER A 72 -7.30 -9.89 -8.77
N ARG A 73 -6.63 -9.18 -7.85
CA ARG A 73 -5.49 -8.32 -8.19
C ARG A 73 -4.35 -9.09 -8.85
N LEU A 74 -4.14 -10.36 -8.48
CA LEU A 74 -3.16 -11.24 -9.13
C LEU A 74 -3.44 -11.44 -10.63
N VAL A 75 -4.71 -11.63 -11.01
CA VAL A 75 -5.11 -11.78 -12.43
C VAL A 75 -4.94 -10.45 -13.16
N GLN A 76 -5.41 -9.34 -12.56
CA GLN A 76 -5.25 -8.01 -13.14
C GLN A 76 -3.78 -7.69 -13.40
N ARG A 77 -2.90 -7.97 -12.43
CA ARG A 77 -1.46 -7.78 -12.54
C ARG A 77 -0.86 -8.63 -13.66
N PHE A 78 -1.20 -9.91 -13.72
CA PHE A 78 -0.66 -10.79 -14.76
C PHE A 78 -1.05 -10.31 -16.15
N ALA A 79 -2.32 -9.91 -16.33
CA ALA A 79 -2.81 -9.31 -17.56
C ALA A 79 -2.05 -8.01 -17.89
N TYR A 80 -1.91 -7.12 -16.90
CA TYR A 80 -1.20 -5.85 -17.05
C TYR A 80 0.26 -6.05 -17.48
N ARG A 81 0.99 -6.99 -16.89
CA ARG A 81 2.39 -7.28 -17.26
C ARG A 81 2.51 -7.73 -18.72
N LEU A 82 1.61 -8.60 -19.18
CA LEU A 82 1.59 -9.03 -20.58
C LEU A 82 1.29 -7.86 -21.52
N LEU A 83 0.36 -6.99 -21.14
CA LEU A 83 -0.05 -5.80 -21.91
C LEU A 83 1.02 -4.71 -21.96
N LYS A 84 1.78 -4.48 -20.87
CA LYS A 84 2.83 -3.44 -20.79
C LYS A 84 3.90 -3.60 -21.87
N GLN A 85 4.12 -4.83 -22.34
CA GLN A 85 5.09 -5.15 -23.40
C GLN A 85 4.54 -4.96 -24.83
N GLN A 86 3.25 -4.64 -24.97
CA GLN A 86 2.56 -4.53 -26.25
C GLN A 86 2.45 -3.06 -26.69
N ALA A 87 2.56 -2.82 -28.00
CA ALA A 87 2.64 -1.46 -28.57
C ALA A 87 1.34 -1.00 -29.26
N GLU A 88 0.35 -1.88 -29.34
CA GLU A 88 -0.90 -1.74 -30.05
C GLU A 88 -1.75 -0.59 -29.48
N PRO A 89 -2.44 0.19 -30.33
CA PRO A 89 -3.19 1.36 -29.89
C PRO A 89 -4.25 1.06 -28.82
N GLN A 90 -4.97 -0.05 -28.95
CA GLN A 90 -6.00 -0.47 -28.00
C GLN A 90 -5.41 -0.79 -26.62
N VAL A 91 -4.22 -1.36 -26.58
CA VAL A 91 -3.50 -1.65 -25.34
C VAL A 91 -3.05 -0.35 -24.68
N LYS A 92 -2.42 0.56 -25.43
CA LYS A 92 -2.03 1.88 -24.93
C LYS A 92 -3.21 2.65 -24.35
N GLN A 93 -4.36 2.62 -25.03
CA GLN A 93 -5.58 3.26 -24.54
C GLN A 93 -6.10 2.61 -23.25
N ALA A 94 -6.13 1.29 -23.17
CA ALA A 94 -6.55 0.59 -21.96
C ALA A 94 -5.64 0.92 -20.76
N LEU A 95 -4.32 0.86 -20.97
CA LEU A 95 -3.31 1.12 -19.94
C LEU A 95 -3.31 2.58 -19.44
N GLN A 96 -3.70 3.56 -20.25
CA GLN A 96 -3.86 4.96 -19.81
C GLN A 96 -4.93 5.13 -18.73
N THR A 97 -5.93 4.25 -18.70
CA THR A 97 -7.05 4.32 -17.74
C THR A 97 -6.90 3.37 -16.56
N TYR A 98 -6.02 2.38 -16.67
CA TYR A 98 -5.77 1.39 -15.62
C TYR A 98 -4.78 1.95 -14.60
N LYS A 99 -5.21 1.99 -13.33
CA LYS A 99 -4.37 2.36 -12.19
C LYS A 99 -4.01 1.10 -11.38
N PRO A 100 -2.85 0.46 -11.67
CA PRO A 100 -2.40 -0.76 -10.99
C PRO A 100 -2.12 -0.61 -9.49
N TRP A 101 -1.78 0.60 -9.05
CA TRP A 101 -1.64 0.98 -7.64
C TRP A 101 -2.33 2.32 -7.42
N ASN A 102 -2.55 2.68 -6.14
CA ASN A 102 -3.19 3.92 -5.73
C ASN A 102 -2.26 4.67 -4.76
N LEU A 103 -2.70 5.85 -4.28
CA LEU A 103 -1.97 6.65 -3.29
C LEU A 103 -0.60 7.10 -3.79
N GLU A 104 -0.56 7.67 -5.00
CA GLU A 104 0.67 8.18 -5.62
C GLU A 104 1.38 9.19 -4.71
N GLU A 105 0.64 9.90 -3.84
CA GLU A 105 1.20 10.81 -2.85
C GLU A 105 2.20 10.13 -1.88
N ARG A 106 2.13 8.80 -1.70
CA ARG A 106 3.03 8.05 -0.80
C ARG A 106 4.43 7.84 -1.35
N LEU A 107 4.60 8.01 -2.66
CA LEU A 107 5.91 7.96 -3.33
C LEU A 107 6.65 9.30 -3.28
N ASN A 108 6.01 10.34 -2.77
CA ASN A 108 6.67 11.63 -2.57
C ASN A 108 7.65 11.55 -1.39
N GLU A 109 8.69 12.38 -1.46
CA GLU A 109 9.64 12.56 -0.37
C GLU A 109 8.92 13.00 0.92
N TYR A 110 9.32 12.41 2.05
CA TYR A 110 8.81 12.82 3.35
C TYR A 110 9.35 14.21 3.70
N GLN A 111 8.46 15.18 3.92
CA GLN A 111 8.85 16.58 4.13
C GLN A 111 8.87 17.00 5.61
N GLY A 112 8.41 16.15 6.54
CA GLY A 112 8.28 16.53 7.95
C GLY A 112 7.21 17.59 8.27
N TYR A 113 6.43 18.02 7.28
CA TYR A 113 5.32 18.98 7.45
C TYR A 113 3.96 18.27 7.44
N ASN A 114 2.91 18.98 7.86
CA ASN A 114 1.54 18.50 7.76
C ASN A 114 1.21 18.13 6.31
N VAL A 115 0.46 17.06 6.14
CA VAL A 115 0.15 16.57 4.80
C VAL A 115 -0.76 17.52 4.04
N THR A 116 -0.41 17.81 2.79
CA THR A 116 -1.25 18.61 1.88
C THR A 116 -2.19 17.75 1.03
N GLN A 117 -1.92 16.44 0.97
CA GLN A 117 -2.75 15.44 0.34
C GLN A 117 -2.89 14.21 1.23
N PHE A 118 -4.10 13.65 1.29
CA PHE A 118 -4.39 12.41 1.99
C PHE A 118 -5.48 11.65 1.23
N ALA A 119 -5.25 10.35 0.98
CA ALA A 119 -6.21 9.49 0.30
C ALA A 119 -6.62 10.02 -1.09
N ASN A 120 -5.67 10.53 -1.88
CA ASN A 120 -5.86 11.24 -3.15
C ASN A 120 -6.77 12.48 -3.08
N ARG A 121 -6.87 13.12 -1.90
CA ARG A 121 -7.68 14.33 -1.68
C ARG A 121 -6.79 15.45 -1.18
N GLN A 122 -7.12 16.68 -1.55
CA GLN A 122 -6.50 17.84 -0.94
C GLN A 122 -6.91 17.94 0.53
N VAL A 123 -5.94 18.17 1.41
CA VAL A 123 -6.18 18.39 2.83
C VAL A 123 -6.57 19.86 3.06
N VAL A 124 -7.61 20.09 3.85
CA VAL A 124 -8.10 21.43 4.20
C VAL A 124 -8.35 21.51 5.69
N GLU A 125 -7.83 22.55 6.33
CA GLU A 125 -8.09 22.82 7.74
C GLU A 125 -9.57 23.04 8.01
N PHE A 126 -10.09 22.41 9.06
CA PHE A 126 -11.40 22.71 9.59
C PHE A 126 -11.27 23.66 10.79
N ASP A 127 -11.46 24.95 10.55
CA ASP A 127 -11.48 26.04 11.54
C ASP A 127 -12.89 26.63 11.73
N ALA A 128 -13.07 27.61 12.62
CA ALA A 128 -14.36 28.24 12.95
C ALA A 128 -15.06 28.88 11.74
N ASN A 129 -14.31 29.22 10.69
CA ASN A 129 -14.83 29.85 9.48
C ASN A 129 -15.00 28.85 8.32
N THR A 130 -14.65 27.58 8.55
CA THR A 130 -14.71 26.53 7.54
C THR A 130 -16.06 25.82 7.59
N SER A 131 -16.74 25.78 6.45
CA SER A 131 -17.91 24.93 6.23
C SER A 131 -17.57 23.73 5.33
N ILE A 132 -18.29 22.62 5.52
CA ILE A 132 -18.10 21.43 4.68
C ILE A 132 -18.80 21.63 3.32
N THR A 133 -18.08 22.20 2.36
CA THR A 133 -18.58 22.49 1.00
C THR A 133 -18.29 21.37 0.00
N GLU A 134 -17.20 20.62 0.15
CA GLU A 134 -16.77 19.57 -0.78
C GLU A 134 -16.43 18.25 -0.06
N PRO A 135 -17.44 17.55 0.51
CA PRO A 135 -17.22 16.41 1.42
C PRO A 135 -16.57 15.18 0.78
N LEU A 136 -16.60 15.07 -0.56
CA LEU A 136 -16.11 13.88 -1.30
C LEU A 136 -14.66 14.04 -1.79
N ASN A 137 -14.24 15.26 -2.11
CA ASN A 137 -12.97 15.55 -2.79
C ASN A 137 -11.90 16.13 -1.85
N LYS A 138 -12.27 16.48 -0.62
CA LYS A 138 -11.37 17.02 0.40
C LYS A 138 -11.25 16.09 1.59
N ALA A 139 -10.06 16.08 2.19
CA ALA A 139 -9.83 15.54 3.51
C ALA A 139 -9.83 16.71 4.50
N TYR A 140 -10.73 16.67 5.49
CA TYR A 140 -10.81 17.75 6.47
C TYR A 140 -9.91 17.44 7.65
N ALA A 141 -9.00 18.35 7.96
CA ALA A 141 -8.05 18.21 9.05
C ALA A 141 -8.54 18.92 10.30
N LEU A 142 -8.41 18.24 11.44
CA LEU A 142 -8.63 18.79 12.76
C LEU A 142 -7.33 18.69 13.54
N ARG A 143 -6.84 19.84 14.02
CA ARG A 143 -5.63 19.95 14.82
C ARG A 143 -5.87 20.98 15.92
N TYR A 144 -5.27 20.73 17.06
CA TYR A 144 -5.20 21.65 18.18
C TYR A 144 -4.15 22.73 17.87
N TRP A 145 -4.50 23.99 18.13
CA TRP A 145 -3.58 25.13 18.02
C TRP A 145 -3.57 25.90 19.34
N PRO A 146 -2.46 25.96 20.09
CA PRO A 146 -2.42 26.57 21.42
C PRO A 146 -2.68 28.08 21.42
N TYR A 147 -2.53 28.73 20.26
CA TYR A 147 -2.70 30.18 20.10
C TYR A 147 -4.00 30.58 19.39
N GLU A 148 -4.83 29.62 18.98
CA GLU A 148 -6.17 29.93 18.46
C GLU A 148 -7.16 30.08 19.63
N ASN A 149 -8.04 31.08 19.56
CA ASN A 149 -9.14 31.24 20.53
C ASN A 149 -10.25 30.17 20.35
N GLU A 150 -9.96 29.08 19.65
CA GLU A 150 -10.87 27.97 19.43
C GLU A 150 -10.75 26.94 20.56
N ASP A 151 -11.90 26.33 20.87
CA ASP A 151 -12.00 25.24 21.83
C ASP A 151 -11.10 24.05 21.41
N ASN A 152 -10.74 23.21 22.40
CA ASN A 152 -9.98 21.97 22.23
C ASN A 152 -10.47 21.06 21.08
N LEU A 153 -9.62 20.12 20.65
CA LEU A 153 -9.89 19.24 19.51
C LEU A 153 -11.27 18.51 19.60
N PRO A 154 -11.74 18.01 20.77
CA PRO A 154 -13.07 17.43 20.91
C PRO A 154 -14.22 18.39 20.57
N SER A 155 -14.10 19.66 20.92
CA SER A 155 -15.10 20.69 20.63
C SER A 155 -15.10 21.06 19.16
N LYS A 156 -13.91 21.17 18.54
CA LYS A 156 -13.75 21.36 17.09
C LYS A 156 -14.40 20.21 16.31
N PHE A 157 -14.19 18.97 16.77
CA PHE A 157 -14.81 17.80 16.19
C PHE A 157 -16.34 17.80 16.38
N SER A 158 -16.84 18.17 17.56
CA SER A 158 -18.28 18.29 17.81
C SER A 158 -18.95 19.31 16.87
N ARG A 159 -18.27 20.42 16.57
CA ARG A 159 -18.73 21.41 15.58
C ARG A 159 -18.75 20.84 14.17
N LEU A 160 -17.72 20.09 13.78
CA LEU A 160 -17.69 19.40 12.49
C LEU A 160 -18.90 18.48 12.32
N LEU A 161 -19.28 17.74 13.36
CA LEU A 161 -20.44 16.84 13.31
C LEU A 161 -21.79 17.55 13.17
N GLN A 162 -21.87 18.85 13.47
CA GLN A 162 -23.09 19.67 13.32
C GLN A 162 -23.23 20.27 11.90
N GLU A 163 -22.19 20.19 11.07
CA GLU A 163 -22.21 20.69 9.71
C GLU A 163 -23.17 19.86 8.83
N SER A 164 -23.92 20.54 7.97
CA SER A 164 -24.96 19.94 7.13
C SER A 164 -24.51 18.82 6.16
N ASN A 165 -23.20 18.70 5.91
CA ASN A 165 -22.61 17.69 5.03
C ASN A 165 -21.67 16.73 5.77
N ALA A 166 -21.67 16.70 7.11
CA ALA A 166 -20.83 15.80 7.90
C ALA A 166 -21.05 14.32 7.52
N ASP A 167 -22.29 13.93 7.22
CA ASP A 167 -22.69 12.57 6.83
C ASP A 167 -22.11 12.10 5.49
N LYS A 168 -21.71 13.05 4.64
CA LYS A 168 -21.14 12.80 3.32
C LYS A 168 -19.62 12.74 3.33
N LEU A 169 -18.97 13.19 4.42
CA LEU A 169 -17.51 13.23 4.53
C LEU A 169 -16.90 11.86 4.24
N GLU A 170 -15.86 11.86 3.40
CA GLU A 170 -15.12 10.64 3.08
C GLU A 170 -13.77 10.53 3.76
N ALA A 171 -13.15 11.64 4.16
CA ALA A 171 -11.80 11.64 4.70
C ALA A 171 -11.63 12.65 5.85
N LEU A 172 -11.00 12.19 6.93
CA LEU A 172 -10.61 13.00 8.08
C LEU A 172 -9.13 12.82 8.39
N VAL A 173 -8.49 13.91 8.78
CA VAL A 173 -7.11 13.94 9.28
C VAL A 173 -7.14 14.52 10.69
N PHE A 174 -6.48 13.87 11.62
CA PHE A 174 -6.29 14.35 12.99
C PHE A 174 -4.81 14.57 13.21
N GLY A 175 -4.42 15.82 13.48
CA GLY A 175 -3.06 16.17 13.87
C GLY A 175 -2.94 16.27 15.39
N LEU A 176 -2.22 17.28 15.87
CA LEU A 176 -2.01 17.50 17.31
C LEU A 176 -3.35 17.49 18.06
N TRP A 177 -3.48 16.63 19.08
CA TRP A 177 -4.73 16.45 19.80
C TRP A 177 -4.83 17.27 21.09
N GLU A 178 -3.73 17.43 21.80
CA GLU A 178 -3.58 18.25 23.01
C GLU A 178 -2.16 18.86 23.04
N GLU A 179 -1.95 19.89 23.86
CA GLU A 179 -0.64 20.56 23.99
C GLU A 179 0.44 19.56 24.45
N GLU A 180 0.11 18.68 25.40
CA GLU A 180 1.00 17.64 25.90
C GLU A 180 0.75 16.28 25.23
N ALA A 181 0.80 16.20 23.88
CA ALA A 181 0.61 14.95 23.13
C ALA A 181 1.64 13.82 23.46
N TYR A 182 2.70 14.15 24.21
CA TYR A 182 3.67 13.22 24.77
C TYR A 182 3.25 12.65 26.16
N GLU A 183 2.27 13.25 26.84
CA GLU A 183 1.69 12.75 28.11
C GLU A 183 0.29 12.15 27.90
N ARG A 184 -0.40 12.58 26.85
CA ARG A 184 -1.80 12.24 26.56
C ARG A 184 -1.89 11.47 25.26
N ASN A 185 -2.43 10.26 25.34
CA ASN A 185 -2.53 9.38 24.17
C ASN A 185 -3.75 9.66 23.30
N SER A 186 -3.80 9.03 22.12
CA SER A 186 -4.85 9.23 21.12
C SER A 186 -6.26 8.71 21.51
N SER A 187 -6.43 8.07 22.68
CA SER A 187 -7.68 7.38 23.05
C SER A 187 -8.92 8.27 23.00
N GLY A 188 -8.82 9.54 23.42
CA GLY A 188 -9.94 10.47 23.37
C GLY A 188 -10.45 10.73 21.95
N ILE A 189 -9.55 10.75 20.95
CA ILE A 189 -9.91 10.91 19.53
C ILE A 189 -10.47 9.61 18.96
N ILE A 190 -9.94 8.46 19.37
CA ILE A 190 -10.49 7.15 19.00
C ILE A 190 -11.93 7.01 19.53
N GLU A 191 -12.17 7.31 20.80
CA GLU A 191 -13.50 7.26 21.43
C GLU A 191 -14.48 8.22 20.75
N ALA A 192 -14.07 9.47 20.51
CA ALA A 192 -14.90 10.45 19.83
C ALA A 192 -15.28 9.99 18.41
N LEU A 193 -14.34 9.43 17.65
CA LEU A 193 -14.62 8.86 16.34
C LEU A 193 -15.60 7.69 16.41
N VAL A 194 -15.48 6.79 17.39
CA VAL A 194 -16.39 5.67 17.56
C VAL A 194 -17.81 6.15 17.89
N ASP A 195 -17.95 7.14 18.77
CA ASP A 195 -19.23 7.74 19.15
C ASP A 195 -19.89 8.48 17.97
N ALA A 196 -19.06 9.05 17.08
CA ALA A 196 -19.52 9.77 15.89
C ALA A 196 -19.97 8.88 14.73
N LYS A 197 -19.86 7.55 14.82
CA LYS A 197 -20.10 6.63 13.68
C LYS A 197 -21.46 6.77 12.99
N GLN A 198 -22.49 7.17 13.73
CA GLN A 198 -23.83 7.38 13.19
C GLN A 198 -23.96 8.68 12.37
N TYR A 199 -23.06 9.63 12.59
CA TYR A 199 -23.00 10.90 11.88
C TYR A 199 -22.02 10.83 10.70
N LEU A 200 -20.95 10.05 10.78
CA LEU A 200 -19.91 9.93 9.74
C LEU A 200 -20.12 8.69 8.84
N THR A 201 -21.33 8.54 8.30
CA THR A 201 -21.76 7.28 7.64
C THR A 201 -21.10 6.98 6.28
N ASN A 202 -20.40 7.96 5.70
CA ASN A 202 -19.66 7.82 4.44
C ASN A 202 -18.14 7.86 4.60
N LEU A 203 -17.62 7.81 5.83
CA LEU A 203 -16.19 7.87 6.09
C LEU A 203 -15.45 6.67 5.47
N LYS A 204 -14.41 6.97 4.69
CA LYS A 204 -13.60 6.02 3.92
C LYS A 204 -12.10 6.12 4.23
N ALA A 205 -11.61 7.25 4.72
CA ALA A 205 -10.21 7.43 5.03
C ALA A 205 -10.02 8.18 6.35
N VAL A 206 -9.12 7.69 7.20
CA VAL A 206 -8.75 8.34 8.46
C VAL A 206 -7.24 8.35 8.60
N PHE A 207 -6.68 9.51 8.88
CA PHE A 207 -5.30 9.67 9.33
C PHE A 207 -5.31 10.14 10.79
N ILE A 208 -4.73 9.36 11.69
CA ILE A 208 -4.48 9.72 13.09
C ILE A 208 -3.01 10.08 13.29
N GLY A 209 -2.76 11.26 13.85
CA GLY A 209 -1.43 11.70 14.25
C GLY A 209 -0.66 12.45 13.16
N ASP A 210 -1.32 13.26 12.31
CA ASP A 210 -0.61 14.19 11.42
C ASP A 210 0.03 15.35 12.21
N ILE A 211 0.99 14.97 13.04
CA ILE A 211 1.77 15.76 13.98
C ILE A 211 3.16 15.90 13.39
N ILE A 212 3.70 17.11 13.39
CA ILE A 212 5.04 17.42 12.88
C ILE A 212 6.06 17.43 14.02
N SER A 213 7.35 17.29 13.71
CA SER A 213 8.42 17.27 14.72
C SER A 213 8.43 18.51 15.62
N ASP A 214 8.12 19.68 15.06
CA ASP A 214 8.01 20.95 15.81
C ASP A 214 6.89 20.94 16.87
N GLU A 215 5.88 20.07 16.71
CA GLU A 215 4.79 19.88 17.67
C GLU A 215 5.11 18.75 18.66
N CYS A 216 5.52 17.59 18.15
CA CYS A 216 5.94 16.43 18.93
C CYS A 216 6.76 15.50 18.04
N GLU A 217 7.96 15.14 18.48
CA GLU A 217 8.82 14.15 17.84
C GLU A 217 8.06 12.83 17.63
N ILE A 218 8.23 12.17 16.48
CA ILE A 218 7.41 11.00 16.09
C ILE A 218 7.54 9.83 17.09
N SER A 219 8.71 9.71 17.71
CA SER A 219 9.01 8.73 18.76
C SER A 219 8.26 8.99 20.07
N TRP A 220 7.80 10.23 20.31
CA TRP A 220 7.13 10.64 21.54
C TRP A 220 5.60 10.65 21.41
N ILE A 221 5.08 10.52 20.18
CA ILE A 221 3.64 10.51 19.92
C ILE A 221 3.00 9.27 20.59
N GLN A 222 2.18 9.53 21.61
CA GLN A 222 1.45 8.51 22.36
C GLN A 222 0.19 8.05 21.61
N GLN A 223 0.23 6.87 21.00
CA GLN A 223 -0.93 6.21 20.43
C GLN A 223 -1.71 5.37 21.46
N SER A 224 -2.79 4.75 20.99
CA SER A 224 -3.66 3.88 21.77
C SER A 224 -4.14 2.71 20.89
N ASP A 225 -5.12 1.92 21.38
CA ASP A 225 -5.73 0.87 20.56
C ASP A 225 -6.60 1.47 19.45
N ILE A 226 -6.21 1.25 18.19
CA ILE A 226 -6.86 1.80 17.00
C ILE A 226 -7.99 0.89 16.49
N SER A 227 -8.05 -0.36 16.97
CA SER A 227 -9.03 -1.37 16.57
C SER A 227 -10.49 -0.90 16.57
N PRO A 228 -10.95 -0.09 17.54
CA PRO A 228 -12.33 0.40 17.56
C PRO A 228 -12.75 1.17 16.30
N ILE A 229 -11.83 1.89 15.64
CA ILE A 229 -12.13 2.60 14.38
C ILE A 229 -12.52 1.60 13.28
N LEU A 230 -11.76 0.52 13.14
CA LEU A 230 -12.02 -0.52 12.14
C LEU A 230 -13.38 -1.20 12.38
N GLN A 231 -13.81 -1.34 13.63
CA GLN A 231 -15.13 -1.90 13.95
C GLN A 231 -16.27 -0.89 13.71
N ALA A 232 -16.03 0.40 13.98
CA ALA A 232 -17.03 1.44 13.86
C ALA A 232 -17.36 1.81 12.40
N TYR A 233 -16.39 1.71 11.49
CA TYR A 233 -16.49 2.22 10.12
C TYR A 233 -16.36 1.12 9.06
N PRO A 234 -17.42 0.34 8.76
CA PRO A 234 -17.36 -0.79 7.83
C PRO A 234 -17.08 -0.40 6.37
N LYS A 235 -17.12 0.91 6.04
CA LYS A 235 -16.78 1.47 4.72
C LYS A 235 -15.35 1.98 4.64
N LEU A 236 -14.57 1.91 5.72
CA LEU A 236 -13.20 2.43 5.76
C LEU A 236 -12.31 1.68 4.76
N GLU A 237 -11.65 2.44 3.89
CA GLU A 237 -10.75 1.95 2.87
C GLU A 237 -9.28 2.26 3.19
N ILE A 238 -9.01 3.36 3.90
CA ILE A 238 -7.64 3.82 4.20
C ILE A 238 -7.53 4.18 5.67
N LEU A 239 -6.53 3.62 6.34
CA LEU A 239 -6.17 3.98 7.70
C LEU A 239 -4.66 4.28 7.75
N GLN A 240 -4.32 5.51 8.14
CA GLN A 240 -2.96 5.96 8.36
C GLN A 240 -2.79 6.33 9.83
N ILE A 241 -1.67 5.92 10.42
CA ILE A 241 -1.29 6.24 11.79
C ILE A 241 0.16 6.73 11.78
N ARG A 242 0.44 7.81 12.50
CA ARG A 242 1.80 8.27 12.78
C ARG A 242 2.05 8.31 14.29
N GLY A 243 3.19 7.79 14.72
CA GLY A 243 3.51 7.55 16.13
C GLY A 243 3.39 6.07 16.49
N GLY A 244 4.37 5.54 17.21
CA GLY A 244 4.48 4.12 17.54
C GLY A 244 4.21 3.78 19.00
N ASP A 245 4.43 4.71 19.94
CA ASP A 245 4.32 4.39 21.36
C ASP A 245 2.86 4.12 21.75
N GLY A 246 2.60 3.05 22.51
CA GLY A 246 1.24 2.64 22.86
C GLY A 246 0.35 2.16 21.70
N LEU A 247 0.84 2.11 20.45
CA LEU A 247 0.05 1.70 19.29
C LEU A 247 -0.34 0.22 19.36
N GLN A 248 -1.64 -0.05 19.35
CA GLN A 248 -2.18 -1.40 19.40
C GLN A 248 -3.28 -1.66 18.38
N PHE A 249 -3.35 -2.92 17.96
CA PHE A 249 -4.44 -3.51 17.20
C PHE A 249 -4.93 -4.78 17.92
N SER A 250 -5.77 -4.61 18.95
CA SER A 250 -6.36 -5.69 19.74
C SER A 250 -7.20 -6.70 18.92
N PRO A 251 -6.74 -7.96 18.74
CA PRO A 251 -7.46 -8.97 17.97
C PRO A 251 -8.69 -9.54 18.72
N PRO A 252 -9.66 -10.17 18.03
CA PRO A 252 -9.70 -10.41 16.57
C PRO A 252 -10.24 -9.20 15.80
N ILE A 253 -9.54 -8.81 14.74
CA ILE A 253 -9.96 -7.72 13.85
C ILE A 253 -10.20 -8.29 12.46
N ARG A 254 -11.37 -7.96 11.89
CA ARG A 254 -11.70 -8.22 10.50
C ARG A 254 -12.23 -6.96 9.85
N HIS A 255 -11.67 -6.60 8.70
CA HIS A 255 -12.19 -5.50 7.89
C HIS A 255 -12.26 -5.91 6.41
N ASP A 256 -13.46 -5.93 5.85
CA ASP A 256 -13.68 -6.43 4.47
C ASP A 256 -13.38 -5.38 3.39
N ARG A 257 -13.14 -4.11 3.77
CA ARG A 257 -12.97 -3.00 2.82
C ARG A 257 -11.67 -2.20 2.98
N LEU A 258 -10.85 -2.50 4.00
CA LEU A 258 -9.61 -1.76 4.21
C LEU A 258 -8.63 -2.15 3.09
N LYS A 259 -8.26 -1.16 2.27
CA LYS A 259 -7.36 -1.28 1.13
C LYS A 259 -5.95 -0.79 1.46
N ALA A 260 -5.81 0.18 2.34
CA ALA A 260 -4.51 0.69 2.77
C ALA A 260 -4.39 0.75 4.29
N LEU A 261 -3.27 0.24 4.80
CA LEU A 261 -2.82 0.39 6.17
C LEU A 261 -1.40 0.97 6.13
N ILE A 262 -1.23 2.16 6.73
CA ILE A 262 0.03 2.90 6.76
C ILE A 262 0.36 3.21 8.22
N VAL A 263 1.54 2.79 8.65
CA VAL A 263 2.05 2.97 10.02
C VAL A 263 3.41 3.64 9.95
N GLU A 264 3.45 4.93 10.31
CA GLU A 264 4.64 5.78 10.34
C GLU A 264 5.16 5.85 11.78
N THR A 265 6.38 5.37 12.06
CA THR A 265 6.96 5.36 13.41
C THR A 265 8.46 5.64 13.38
N GLY A 266 8.97 6.22 14.48
CA GLY A 266 10.40 6.30 14.78
C GLY A 266 10.99 5.02 15.39
N GLY A 267 10.13 4.08 15.81
CA GLY A 267 10.49 2.77 16.34
C GLY A 267 9.27 1.84 16.42
N LEU A 268 9.17 0.86 15.51
CA LEU A 268 8.01 -0.02 15.40
C LEU A 268 8.14 -1.24 16.32
N SER A 269 7.10 -1.49 17.10
CA SER A 269 7.02 -2.67 17.95
C SER A 269 6.70 -3.93 17.15
N ARG A 270 7.41 -5.02 17.46
CA ARG A 270 7.12 -6.37 16.96
C ARG A 270 5.72 -6.84 17.31
N ASP A 271 5.18 -6.41 18.45
CA ASP A 271 3.82 -6.79 18.88
C ASP A 271 2.79 -6.16 17.94
N THR A 272 3.00 -4.91 17.53
CA THR A 272 2.16 -4.23 16.54
C THR A 272 2.20 -4.95 15.20
N VAL A 273 3.39 -5.37 14.72
CA VAL A 273 3.52 -6.16 13.48
C VAL A 273 2.82 -7.51 13.59
N ALA A 274 2.99 -8.22 14.71
CA ALA A 274 2.32 -9.48 14.97
C ALA A 274 0.80 -9.33 14.99
N GLN A 275 0.29 -8.26 15.60
CA GLN A 275 -1.15 -7.93 15.61
C GLN A 275 -1.67 -7.63 14.20
N ILE A 276 -0.93 -6.86 13.39
CA ILE A 276 -1.27 -6.61 11.98
C ILE A 276 -1.38 -7.92 11.19
N CYS A 277 -0.43 -8.83 11.38
CA CYS A 277 -0.43 -10.15 10.74
C CYS A 277 -1.58 -11.06 11.20
N GLN A 278 -2.17 -10.81 12.37
CA GLN A 278 -3.33 -11.54 12.90
C GLN A 278 -4.67 -10.97 12.43
N MET A 279 -4.68 -9.76 11.85
CA MET A 279 -5.89 -9.17 11.30
C MET A 279 -6.34 -9.87 10.02
N ASN A 280 -7.65 -9.91 9.79
CA ASN A 280 -8.24 -10.41 8.55
C ASN A 280 -8.61 -9.23 7.63
N LEU A 281 -7.64 -8.81 6.81
CA LEU A 281 -7.73 -7.66 5.90
C LEU A 281 -7.70 -8.11 4.44
N ARG A 282 -8.76 -8.79 3.98
CA ARG A 282 -8.80 -9.43 2.65
C ARG A 282 -8.72 -8.47 1.47
N ALA A 283 -9.11 -7.22 1.68
CA ALA A 283 -9.10 -6.18 0.66
C ALA A 283 -7.80 -5.37 0.65
N LEU A 284 -6.81 -5.71 1.50
CA LEU A 284 -5.58 -4.93 1.63
C LEU A 284 -4.77 -5.01 0.33
N GLU A 285 -4.48 -3.83 -0.22
CA GLU A 285 -3.74 -3.59 -1.46
C GLU A 285 -2.46 -2.80 -1.20
N HIS A 286 -2.39 -2.02 -0.11
CA HIS A 286 -1.26 -1.19 0.30
C HIS A 286 -0.94 -1.43 1.77
N LEU A 287 0.26 -1.95 2.03
CA LEU A 287 0.82 -2.04 3.38
C LEU A 287 2.10 -1.22 3.41
N GLU A 288 2.20 -0.28 4.34
CA GLU A 288 3.39 0.54 4.54
C GLU A 288 3.73 0.58 6.03
N LEU A 289 4.92 0.12 6.37
CA LEU A 289 5.45 0.06 7.74
C LEU A 289 6.79 0.79 7.78
N TRP A 290 6.91 1.73 8.72
CA TRP A 290 8.17 2.41 9.04
C TRP A 290 8.73 1.77 10.30
N PHE A 291 9.90 1.12 10.19
CA PHE A 291 10.47 0.34 11.28
C PHE A 291 11.17 1.19 12.34
N GLY A 292 11.77 2.31 11.91
CA GLY A 292 12.56 3.18 12.75
C GLY A 292 13.82 2.53 13.29
N SER A 293 14.21 2.98 14.49
CA SER A 293 15.41 2.53 15.20
C SER A 293 15.08 1.94 16.58
N GLU A 294 15.96 1.07 17.06
CA GLU A 294 15.89 0.52 18.42
C GLU A 294 16.08 1.58 19.51
N ASP A 295 16.82 2.65 19.22
CA ASP A 295 17.05 3.78 20.13
C ASP A 295 15.75 4.51 20.50
N TYR A 296 14.72 4.36 19.67
CA TYR A 296 13.41 5.02 19.82
C TYR A 296 12.27 4.02 20.03
N GLY A 297 12.59 2.87 20.63
CA GLY A 297 11.62 1.85 21.06
C GLY A 297 11.29 0.78 20.02
N GLY A 298 11.90 0.83 18.84
CA GLY A 298 11.78 -0.20 17.82
C GLY A 298 12.35 -1.53 18.30
N ASN A 299 11.61 -2.62 18.11
CA ASN A 299 12.12 -3.96 18.42
C ASN A 299 11.66 -5.03 17.41
N CYS A 300 11.10 -4.58 16.29
CA CYS A 300 10.78 -5.43 15.15
C CYS A 300 12.03 -5.69 14.31
N TRP A 301 12.23 -6.96 13.94
CA TRP A 301 13.35 -7.40 13.10
C TRP A 301 12.87 -8.33 11.98
N ILE A 302 13.81 -8.92 11.24
CA ILE A 302 13.53 -9.75 10.08
C ILE A 302 12.60 -10.95 10.36
N GLU A 303 12.66 -11.52 11.56
CA GLU A 303 11.82 -12.66 11.94
C GLU A 303 10.34 -12.26 12.03
N ASP A 304 10.06 -11.02 12.45
CA ASP A 304 8.71 -10.53 12.70
C ASP A 304 7.96 -10.19 11.39
N ILE A 305 8.70 -9.92 10.29
CA ILE A 305 8.11 -9.64 8.97
C ILE A 305 7.94 -10.90 8.11
N HIS A 306 8.49 -12.05 8.52
CA HIS A 306 8.37 -13.31 7.79
C HIS A 306 6.90 -13.67 7.44
N PRO A 307 5.91 -13.51 8.33
CA PRO A 307 4.52 -13.79 7.98
C PRO A 307 4.00 -12.93 6.81
N ILE A 308 4.44 -11.67 6.71
CA ILE A 308 4.03 -10.77 5.61
C ILE A 308 4.60 -11.28 4.29
N LEU A 309 5.85 -11.74 4.29
CA LEU A 309 6.59 -12.08 3.07
C LEU A 309 6.28 -13.49 2.55
N PHE A 310 6.00 -14.46 3.43
CA PHE A 310 5.92 -15.89 3.04
C PHE A 310 4.58 -16.56 3.30
N GLU A 311 3.69 -15.98 4.13
CA GLU A 311 2.43 -16.64 4.50
C GLU A 311 1.20 -16.13 3.74
N GLU A 312 1.40 -15.34 2.67
CA GLU A 312 0.32 -14.80 1.82
C GLU A 312 -0.82 -14.12 2.62
N LYS A 313 -0.49 -13.43 3.73
CA LYS A 313 -1.46 -12.78 4.63
C LYS A 313 -2.40 -11.82 3.90
N PHE A 314 -1.87 -11.13 2.89
CA PHE A 314 -2.54 -10.08 2.14
C PHE A 314 -2.58 -10.47 0.64
N PRO A 315 -3.57 -11.28 0.22
CA PRO A 315 -3.59 -11.88 -1.11
C PRO A 315 -3.84 -10.89 -2.26
N ASN A 316 -4.25 -9.66 -1.94
CA ASN A 316 -4.48 -8.59 -2.92
C ASN A 316 -3.40 -7.49 -2.84
N LEU A 317 -2.31 -7.71 -2.11
CA LEU A 317 -1.27 -6.71 -1.92
C LEU A 317 -0.63 -6.33 -3.26
N THR A 318 -0.55 -5.02 -3.50
CA THR A 318 0.05 -4.42 -4.71
C THR A 318 1.18 -3.46 -4.36
N TYR A 319 1.14 -2.85 -3.17
CA TYR A 319 2.19 -1.99 -2.65
C TYR A 319 2.66 -2.56 -1.31
N LEU A 320 3.97 -2.77 -1.20
CA LEU A 320 4.64 -3.14 0.04
C LEU A 320 5.75 -2.13 0.34
N GLY A 321 5.52 -1.31 1.37
CA GLY A 321 6.51 -0.40 1.93
C GLY A 321 7.10 -0.96 3.20
N LEU A 322 8.39 -1.26 3.18
CA LEU A 322 9.21 -1.65 4.32
C LEU A 322 10.25 -0.54 4.52
N ARG A 323 9.73 0.63 4.89
CA ARG A 323 10.44 1.91 4.83
C ARG A 323 11.14 2.18 6.15
N ASN A 324 12.01 3.19 6.12
CA ASN A 324 12.57 3.79 7.31
C ASN A 324 13.16 2.73 8.26
N SER A 325 13.99 1.83 7.74
CA SER A 325 14.45 0.65 8.47
C SER A 325 15.95 0.68 8.72
N GLN A 326 16.34 0.41 9.97
CA GLN A 326 17.75 0.22 10.34
C GLN A 326 18.38 -1.09 9.80
N PHE A 327 17.58 -2.04 9.32
CA PHE A 327 18.01 -3.38 8.86
C PHE A 327 17.60 -3.65 7.40
N THR A 328 17.80 -2.66 6.51
CA THR A 328 17.27 -2.74 5.13
C THR A 328 18.00 -3.78 4.28
N ASP A 329 19.29 -4.03 4.50
CA ASP A 329 20.04 -5.08 3.80
C ASP A 329 19.46 -6.48 4.11
N GLU A 330 19.09 -6.72 5.36
CA GLU A 330 18.51 -7.99 5.80
C GLU A 330 17.09 -8.18 5.27
N ILE A 331 16.29 -7.10 5.18
CA ILE A 331 15.00 -7.11 4.49
C ILE A 331 15.18 -7.53 3.04
N VAL A 332 16.19 -6.98 2.36
CA VAL A 332 16.50 -7.32 0.97
C VAL A 332 16.85 -8.80 0.82
N SER A 333 17.75 -9.33 1.66
CA SER A 333 18.16 -10.73 1.57
C SER A 333 16.98 -11.70 1.73
N LEU A 334 15.97 -11.30 2.51
CA LEU A 334 14.75 -12.06 2.70
C LEU A 334 13.76 -11.91 1.53
N ILE A 335 13.52 -10.69 1.05
CA ILE A 335 12.48 -10.41 0.05
C ILE A 335 12.81 -10.97 -1.33
N VAL A 336 14.08 -11.02 -1.72
CA VAL A 336 14.51 -11.58 -3.03
C VAL A 336 14.17 -13.07 -3.17
N ASN A 337 13.92 -13.76 -2.06
CA ASN A 337 13.53 -15.16 -2.00
C ASN A 337 12.04 -15.37 -1.66
N SER A 338 11.30 -14.28 -1.46
CA SER A 338 9.91 -14.32 -1.01
C SER A 338 8.91 -14.41 -2.18
N PRO A 339 7.77 -15.09 -2.02
CA PRO A 339 6.73 -15.11 -3.05
C PRO A 339 6.09 -13.73 -3.28
N VAL A 340 6.16 -12.82 -2.31
CA VAL A 340 5.51 -11.50 -2.42
C VAL A 340 6.06 -10.65 -3.57
N ILE A 341 7.35 -10.77 -3.87
CA ILE A 341 8.00 -10.00 -4.95
C ILE A 341 7.42 -10.31 -6.34
N ASP A 342 6.87 -11.51 -6.53
CA ASP A 342 6.28 -11.93 -7.81
C ASP A 342 4.97 -11.19 -8.12
N TYR A 343 4.24 -10.77 -7.07
CA TYR A 343 2.90 -10.23 -7.21
C TYR A 343 2.67 -8.78 -6.75
N ILE A 344 3.62 -8.11 -6.09
CA ILE A 344 3.51 -6.67 -5.77
C ILE A 344 3.97 -5.79 -6.93
N SER A 345 3.28 -4.69 -7.20
CA SER A 345 3.63 -3.71 -8.24
C SER A 345 4.63 -2.68 -7.75
N VAL A 346 4.61 -2.38 -6.45
CA VAL A 346 5.52 -1.42 -5.84
C VAL A 346 6.21 -2.06 -4.64
N LEU A 347 7.53 -2.00 -4.65
CA LEU A 347 8.37 -2.26 -3.48
C LEU A 347 9.01 -0.93 -3.05
N ASP A 348 8.72 -0.51 -1.82
CA ASP A 348 9.28 0.71 -1.24
C ASP A 348 10.18 0.37 -0.05
N LEU A 349 11.48 0.60 -0.22
CA LEU A 349 12.56 0.44 0.76
C LEU A 349 13.21 1.79 1.08
N SER A 350 12.48 2.90 0.88
CA SER A 350 13.04 4.23 1.06
C SER A 350 13.35 4.53 2.52
N MET A 351 14.16 5.57 2.75
CA MET A 351 14.49 6.11 4.07
C MET A 351 15.25 5.12 4.97
N GLY A 352 15.76 4.04 4.39
CA GLY A 352 16.39 2.95 5.11
C GLY A 352 17.90 3.07 5.17
N THR A 353 18.51 1.93 5.45
CA THR A 353 19.95 1.76 5.57
C THR A 353 20.55 0.95 4.43
N LEU A 354 19.88 0.77 3.28
CA LEU A 354 20.36 -0.11 2.19
C LEU A 354 21.77 0.32 1.72
N SER A 355 22.71 -0.63 1.72
CA SER A 355 24.05 -0.46 1.14
C SER A 355 24.09 -0.95 -0.29
N ASP A 356 25.19 -0.62 -0.96
CA ASP A 356 25.62 -1.27 -2.19
C ASP A 356 25.62 -2.80 -2.10
N ALA A 357 26.03 -3.40 -0.96
CA ALA A 357 26.09 -4.85 -0.81
C ALA A 357 24.69 -5.48 -0.79
N GLY A 358 23.77 -4.93 0.00
CA GLY A 358 22.37 -5.37 -0.03
C GLY A 358 21.74 -5.11 -1.40
N ALA A 359 22.01 -3.96 -2.02
CA ALA A 359 21.46 -3.61 -3.32
C ALA A 359 21.92 -4.53 -4.46
N GLU A 360 23.13 -5.11 -4.38
CA GLU A 360 23.57 -6.15 -5.32
C GLU A 360 22.72 -7.43 -5.21
N GLU A 361 22.23 -7.81 -4.03
CA GLU A 361 21.29 -8.93 -3.90
C GLU A 361 19.97 -8.64 -4.62
N LEU A 362 19.44 -7.39 -4.50
CA LEU A 362 18.29 -6.96 -5.28
C LEU A 362 18.56 -7.03 -6.78
N LEU A 363 19.67 -6.49 -7.27
CA LEU A 363 20.04 -6.50 -8.70
C LEU A 363 20.12 -7.91 -9.29
N ASN A 364 20.53 -8.90 -8.48
CA ASN A 364 20.60 -10.30 -8.87
C ASN A 364 19.22 -11.01 -8.87
N CYS A 365 18.18 -10.38 -8.33
CA CYS A 365 16.83 -10.91 -8.32
C CYS A 365 16.07 -10.52 -9.59
N SER A 366 15.93 -11.47 -10.53
CA SER A 366 15.22 -11.21 -11.80
C SER A 366 13.78 -10.71 -11.62
N ALA A 367 13.12 -11.06 -10.51
CA ALA A 367 11.74 -10.69 -10.23
C ALA A 367 11.53 -9.17 -10.05
N ILE A 368 12.58 -8.40 -9.75
CA ILE A 368 12.50 -6.93 -9.64
C ILE A 368 12.01 -6.27 -10.94
N ASN A 369 12.29 -6.87 -12.10
CA ASN A 369 11.83 -6.38 -13.40
C ASN A 369 10.32 -6.54 -13.60
N ASN A 370 9.65 -7.25 -12.67
CA ASN A 370 8.20 -7.40 -12.67
C ASN A 370 7.51 -6.31 -11.84
N LEU A 371 8.28 -5.54 -11.07
CA LEU A 371 7.78 -4.35 -10.39
C LEU A 371 7.51 -3.26 -11.41
N ASP A 372 6.56 -2.40 -11.08
CA ASP A 372 6.39 -1.14 -11.79
C ASP A 372 7.23 -0.05 -11.17
N ILE A 373 7.35 -0.04 -9.83
CA ILE A 373 8.15 0.93 -9.09
C ILE A 373 9.00 0.21 -8.04
N LEU A 374 10.28 0.54 -8.03
CA LEU A 374 11.20 0.23 -6.94
C LEU A 374 11.64 1.56 -6.31
N ASN A 375 11.27 1.81 -5.07
CA ASN A 375 11.73 2.98 -4.33
C ASN A 375 12.85 2.60 -3.38
N ILE A 376 14.05 3.12 -3.65
CA ILE A 376 15.28 2.98 -2.87
C ILE A 376 15.87 4.36 -2.57
N SER A 377 15.03 5.40 -2.59
CA SER A 377 15.43 6.77 -2.22
C SER A 377 15.83 6.85 -0.75
N GLU A 378 16.68 7.81 -0.39
CA GLU A 378 17.11 8.03 1.01
C GLU A 378 17.73 6.78 1.65
N ASN A 379 18.66 6.15 0.94
CA ASN A 379 19.48 5.04 1.43
C ASN A 379 20.98 5.42 1.34
N PHE A 380 21.88 4.44 1.39
CA PHE A 380 23.33 4.65 1.34
C PHE A 380 23.94 4.03 0.09
N LEU A 381 23.33 4.31 -1.07
CA LEU A 381 23.77 3.76 -2.35
C LEU A 381 24.77 4.67 -3.07
N SER A 382 25.81 4.05 -3.62
CA SER A 382 26.73 4.74 -4.51
C SER A 382 26.10 5.00 -5.88
N GLN A 383 26.62 6.03 -6.56
CA GLN A 383 26.20 6.36 -7.91
C GLN A 383 26.37 5.18 -8.88
N ALA A 384 27.40 4.35 -8.69
CA ALA A 384 27.66 3.18 -9.53
C ALA A 384 26.55 2.11 -9.40
N ILE A 385 26.03 1.91 -8.19
CA ILE A 385 24.89 1.00 -7.99
C ILE A 385 23.61 1.57 -8.58
N ILE A 386 23.35 2.87 -8.38
CA ILE A 386 22.16 3.55 -8.95
C ILE A 386 22.15 3.45 -10.48
N GLU A 387 23.32 3.60 -11.12
CA GLU A 387 23.45 3.43 -12.57
C GLU A 387 23.05 2.02 -13.03
N LYS A 388 23.44 0.96 -12.29
CA LYS A 388 23.01 -0.41 -12.61
C LYS A 388 21.49 -0.58 -12.52
N PHE A 389 20.85 0.01 -11.52
CA PHE A 389 19.38 -0.03 -11.40
C PHE A 389 18.68 0.68 -12.57
N SER A 390 19.28 1.71 -13.14
CA SER A 390 18.70 2.45 -14.28
C SER A 390 18.63 1.64 -15.57
N GLU A 391 19.32 0.50 -15.65
CA GLU A 391 19.30 -0.42 -16.79
C GLU A 391 18.14 -1.43 -16.75
N LEU A 392 17.39 -1.48 -15.65
CA LEU A 392 16.29 -2.42 -15.45
C LEU A 392 14.97 -1.96 -16.09
N ASP A 393 14.05 -2.90 -16.35
CA ASP A 393 12.70 -2.62 -16.87
C ASP A 393 11.71 -2.27 -15.74
N VAL A 394 12.14 -1.43 -14.79
CA VAL A 394 11.36 -0.94 -13.65
C VAL A 394 11.59 0.56 -13.47
N ARG A 395 10.56 1.30 -13.03
CA ARG A 395 10.75 2.70 -12.64
C ARG A 395 11.44 2.76 -11.28
N VAL A 396 12.71 3.12 -11.26
CA VAL A 396 13.49 3.24 -10.02
C VAL A 396 13.41 4.68 -9.48
N LEU A 397 13.09 4.82 -8.20
CA LEU A 397 13.24 6.06 -7.44
C LEU A 397 14.45 5.89 -6.51
N ALA A 398 15.50 6.67 -6.71
CA ALA A 398 16.77 6.55 -5.95
C ALA A 398 17.30 7.91 -5.48
N ASN A 399 16.41 8.85 -5.21
CA ASN A 399 16.79 10.23 -4.89
C ASN A 399 17.37 10.34 -3.46
N ASN A 400 18.07 11.44 -3.18
CA ASN A 400 18.48 11.84 -1.82
C ASN A 400 19.30 10.80 -1.04
N GLN A 401 20.25 10.11 -1.69
CA GLN A 401 21.14 9.16 -1.01
C GLN A 401 22.00 9.85 0.05
N ASN A 402 22.11 9.22 1.21
CA ASN A 402 22.97 9.59 2.32
C ASN A 402 24.42 9.15 2.06
N LYS A 403 25.35 9.74 2.81
CA LYS A 403 26.76 9.35 2.81
C LYS A 403 27.10 8.69 4.13
N GLU A 404 27.88 7.63 4.07
CA GLU A 404 28.47 7.08 5.29
C GLU A 404 29.47 8.08 5.88
N GLU A 405 29.30 8.40 7.17
CA GLU A 405 30.26 9.24 7.89
C GLU A 405 31.46 8.41 8.35
N TYR A 406 32.56 8.48 7.58
CA TYR A 406 33.81 7.76 7.84
C TYR A 406 34.55 8.16 9.13
N ASP A 407 34.14 9.24 9.79
CA ASP A 407 34.86 9.83 10.94
C ASP A 407 34.23 9.47 12.30
N SER A 408 33.19 8.64 12.30
CA SER A 408 32.58 8.11 13.53
C SER A 408 33.24 6.78 13.90
N TYR A 409 33.52 6.56 15.19
CA TYR A 409 34.03 5.28 15.72
C TYR A 409 33.03 4.10 15.55
N ILE A 410 31.89 4.35 14.91
CA ILE A 410 30.79 3.41 14.67
C ILE A 410 30.35 3.60 13.21
N HIS A 411 30.68 2.66 12.32
CA HIS A 411 30.03 2.59 11.01
C HIS A 411 28.51 2.60 11.23
N SER A 412 27.84 3.69 10.88
CA SER A 412 26.44 3.83 11.27
C SER A 412 25.63 4.46 10.16
N ARG A 413 25.05 3.57 9.35
CA ARG A 413 23.91 3.91 8.51
C ARG A 413 22.70 4.01 9.44
N TYR A 414 21.97 5.11 9.38
CA TYR A 414 20.74 5.32 10.14
C TYR A 414 19.57 5.51 9.17
N CYS A 415 18.38 5.11 9.58
CA CYS A 415 17.16 5.44 8.84
C CYS A 415 16.84 6.94 8.93
N SER A 416 16.11 7.49 7.95
CA SER A 416 15.91 8.95 7.85
C SER A 416 15.10 9.55 9.00
N VAL A 417 14.19 8.78 9.60
CA VAL A 417 13.28 9.25 10.65
C VAL A 417 13.39 8.29 11.84
N SER A 418 13.71 8.80 13.01
CA SER A 418 13.85 7.97 14.20
C SER A 418 13.39 8.68 15.46
N GLU A 419 13.74 9.97 15.60
CA GLU A 419 13.21 10.85 16.64
C GLU A 419 11.90 11.50 16.20
#